data_AF-A0AAX6DK85-F1
#
_entry.id   AF-A0AAX6DK85-F1
#
_cell.length_a   1.000
_cell.length_b   1.000
_cell.length_c   1.000
_cell.angle_alpha   90.00
_cell.angle_beta   90.00
_cell.angle_gamma   90.00
#
_symmetry.space_group_name_H-M   'P 1'
#
loop_
_entity.id
_entity.type
_entity.pdbx_description
1 polymer ?
#
loop_
_entity_poly.entity_id
_entity_poly.type
_entity_poly.pdbx_seq_one_letter_code
_entity_poly.pdbx_strand_id
1 'polypeptide(L)'
;MFAYFQQFMDRQQARQDRGMELALTTVAARPVVQQPRTLGIEQFQKMSSREFLGTEGILYADEWIEHIEEIFRLARIPTDFQIEVAASRIRDLARTWYQPDTRVGVPRQTWEEFKGFFKKKFFPDSALRALESQFESLVQGSISVKEYAGEFGHLGRFVEGLSEAAKAQRFLKGLVKEVKSLTKGNMDATFEEILTGALLAEDDLELRLKRGRDPVGGSSSGGQTKRPHFQHQQLRQFQPQPIQQRPVHQQQQPRQHQ
;
A
#
# COMPACT_ATOMS: atom_id res chain seq x y z
N MET A 1 -2.62 -9.64 25.72
CA MET A 1 -2.33 -8.42 24.94
C MET A 1 -2.90 -7.17 25.62
N PHE A 2 -4.18 -7.17 26.05
CA PHE A 2 -4.73 -6.09 26.89
C PHE A 2 -3.96 -5.84 28.18
N ALA A 3 -3.50 -6.90 28.88
CA ALA A 3 -2.76 -6.75 30.14
C ALA A 3 -1.41 -6.01 30.00
N TYR A 4 -0.65 -6.27 28.94
CA TYR A 4 0.64 -5.61 28.70
C TYR A 4 0.48 -4.17 28.23
N PHE A 5 -0.52 -3.91 27.40
CA PHE A 5 -0.85 -2.55 26.97
C PHE A 5 -1.40 -1.71 28.13
N GLN A 6 -2.26 -2.28 28.97
CA GLN A 6 -2.74 -1.64 30.18
C GLN A 6 -1.57 -1.35 31.13
N GLN A 7 -0.69 -2.33 31.37
CA GLN A 7 0.50 -2.13 32.18
C GLN A 7 1.46 -1.07 31.61
N PHE A 8 1.56 -0.94 30.29
CA PHE A 8 2.32 0.12 29.64
C PHE A 8 1.67 1.50 29.85
N MET A 9 0.36 1.61 29.63
CA MET A 9 -0.39 2.85 29.87
C MET A 9 -0.37 3.26 31.34
N ASP A 10 -0.49 2.30 32.26
CA ASP A 10 -0.41 2.52 33.70
C ASP A 10 1.00 3.00 34.11
N ARG A 11 2.06 2.45 33.51
CA ARG A 11 3.45 2.92 33.73
C ARG A 11 3.70 4.31 33.14
N GLN A 12 3.05 4.67 32.02
CA GLN A 12 3.13 6.01 31.45
C GLN A 12 2.39 7.02 32.34
N GLN A 13 1.19 6.68 32.81
CA GLN A 13 0.42 7.51 33.75
C GLN A 13 1.17 7.70 35.06
N ALA A 14 1.72 6.62 35.65
CA ALA A 14 2.51 6.69 36.88
C ALA A 14 3.79 7.54 36.73
N ARG A 15 4.40 7.59 35.54
CA ARG A 15 5.54 8.48 35.26
C ARG A 15 5.13 9.95 35.14
N GLN A 16 3.94 10.22 34.60
CA GLN A 16 3.37 11.58 34.56
C GLN A 16 2.99 12.06 35.96
N ASP A 17 2.36 11.21 36.76
CA ASP A 17 1.93 11.54 38.13
C ASP A 17 3.14 11.79 39.05
N ARG A 18 4.20 10.98 38.93
CA ARG A 18 5.45 11.15 39.68
C ARG A 18 6.26 12.38 39.23
N GLY A 19 6.16 12.76 37.95
CA GLY A 19 6.70 14.02 37.44
C GLY A 19 5.94 15.24 37.96
N MET A 20 4.65 15.09 38.23
CA MET A 20 3.80 16.11 38.85
C MET A 20 4.08 16.27 40.35
N GLU A 21 4.36 15.18 41.06
CA GLU A 21 4.69 15.17 42.49
C GLU A 21 6.04 15.86 42.77
N LEU A 22 7.05 15.62 41.93
CA LEU A 22 8.35 16.31 42.02
C LEU A 22 8.25 17.81 41.70
N ALA A 23 7.26 18.23 40.90
CA ALA A 23 7.01 19.63 40.57
C ALA A 23 6.25 20.41 41.67
N LEU A 24 5.59 19.72 42.61
CA LEU A 24 4.85 20.35 43.71
C LEU A 24 5.74 20.79 44.88
N THR A 25 7.02 20.41 44.90
CA THR A 25 7.99 20.83 45.93
C THR A 25 8.77 22.10 45.58
N THR A 26 8.60 22.67 44.38
CA THR A 26 9.24 23.93 43.99
C THR A 26 8.18 24.97 43.63
N VAL A 27 8.01 25.98 44.50
CA VAL A 27 7.29 27.21 44.18
C VAL A 27 8.14 27.99 43.16
N ALA A 28 7.95 27.70 41.88
CA ALA A 28 8.37 28.54 40.77
C ALA A 28 7.41 28.34 39.60
N ALA A 29 7.06 29.44 38.94
CA ALA A 29 6.07 29.60 37.88
C ALA A 29 5.77 28.33 37.06
N ARG A 30 4.48 27.96 36.98
CA ARG A 30 3.98 26.86 36.13
C ARG A 30 4.50 27.04 34.70
N PRO A 31 5.43 26.21 34.19
CA PRO A 31 5.57 26.10 32.77
C PRO A 31 4.29 25.44 32.27
N VAL A 32 3.70 25.98 31.20
CA VAL A 32 2.70 25.24 30.41
C VAL A 32 3.45 24.05 29.82
N VAL A 33 3.53 22.96 30.59
CA VAL A 33 3.96 21.66 30.08
C VAL A 33 2.86 21.26 29.12
N GLN A 34 3.08 21.48 27.83
CA GLN A 34 2.27 20.86 26.80
C GLN A 34 2.31 19.37 27.09
N GLN A 35 1.21 18.80 27.59
CA GLN A 35 1.10 17.37 27.78
C GLN A 35 1.45 16.73 26.43
N PRO A 36 2.39 15.80 26.36
CA PRO A 36 2.62 15.06 25.14
C PRO A 36 1.29 14.44 24.76
N ARG A 37 0.74 14.77 23.58
CA ARG A 37 -0.49 14.16 23.08
C ARG A 37 -0.29 12.65 23.05
N THR A 38 -0.71 11.96 24.10
CA THR A 38 -0.76 10.50 24.14
C THR A 38 -2.02 10.10 23.41
N LEU A 39 -1.88 9.10 22.55
CA LEU A 39 -3.01 8.61 21.78
C LEU A 39 -3.99 7.90 22.74
N GLY A 40 -5.28 8.27 22.70
CA GLY A 40 -6.29 7.65 23.56
C GLY A 40 -6.44 6.15 23.27
N ILE A 41 -6.88 5.37 24.27
CA ILE A 41 -6.99 3.90 24.18
C ILE A 41 -7.86 3.46 22.99
N GLU A 42 -8.99 4.13 22.75
CA GLU A 42 -9.88 3.81 21.61
C GLU A 42 -9.22 4.10 20.26
N GLN A 43 -8.51 5.23 20.16
CA GLN A 43 -7.80 5.61 18.94
C GLN A 43 -6.63 4.66 18.66
N PHE A 44 -5.96 4.20 19.72
CA PHE A 44 -4.90 3.20 19.61
C PHE A 44 -5.45 1.86 19.14
N GLN A 45 -6.55 1.39 19.74
CA GLN A 45 -7.19 0.14 19.33
C GLN A 45 -7.62 0.18 17.87
N LYS A 46 -8.26 1.27 17.44
CA LYS A 46 -8.68 1.49 16.06
C LYS A 46 -7.49 1.47 15.09
N MET A 47 -6.40 2.16 15.43
CA MET A 47 -5.19 2.17 14.62
C MET A 47 -4.52 0.79 14.62
N SER A 48 -4.54 0.05 15.72
CA SER A 48 -3.80 -1.21 15.85
C SER A 48 -4.48 -2.44 15.22
N SER A 49 -5.45 -2.24 14.33
CA SER A 49 -6.33 -3.28 13.80
C SER A 49 -5.78 -4.06 12.59
N ARG A 50 -4.75 -3.56 11.88
CA ARG A 50 -4.16 -4.30 10.76
C ARG A 50 -3.26 -5.45 11.26
N GLU A 51 -3.65 -6.67 10.96
CA GLU A 51 -2.88 -7.88 11.20
C GLU A 51 -2.18 -8.33 9.91
N PHE A 52 -1.08 -9.08 10.04
CA PHE A 52 -0.38 -9.68 8.89
C PHE A 52 -0.42 -11.20 8.98
N LEU A 53 -1.08 -11.83 8.00
CA LEU A 53 -1.32 -13.27 7.96
C LEU A 53 -0.20 -14.01 7.22
N GLY A 54 0.46 -13.35 6.26
CA GLY A 54 1.60 -13.87 5.49
C GLY A 54 1.27 -14.36 4.08
N THR A 55 0.07 -14.10 3.57
CA THR A 55 -0.43 -14.55 2.26
C THR A 55 -0.86 -13.41 1.33
N GLU A 56 -0.86 -12.17 1.82
CA GLU A 56 -1.46 -11.00 1.19
C GLU A 56 -0.60 -10.37 0.07
N GLY A 57 0.66 -10.82 -0.07
CA GLY A 57 1.59 -10.35 -1.09
C GLY A 57 2.43 -9.13 -0.66
N ILE A 58 3.34 -8.71 -1.54
CA ILE A 58 4.36 -7.68 -1.22
C ILE A 58 3.73 -6.33 -0.89
N LEU A 59 2.73 -5.89 -1.65
CA LEU A 59 2.12 -4.56 -1.45
C LEU A 59 1.52 -4.42 -0.04
N TYR A 60 0.77 -5.44 0.38
CA TYR A 60 0.21 -5.47 1.72
C TYR A 60 1.29 -5.59 2.81
N ALA A 61 2.32 -6.41 2.57
CA ALA A 61 3.43 -6.56 3.50
C ALA A 61 4.18 -5.24 3.71
N ASP A 62 4.36 -4.44 2.65
CA ASP A 62 4.99 -3.12 2.71
C ASP A 62 4.12 -2.10 3.43
N GLU A 63 2.83 -2.00 3.08
CA GLU A 63 1.86 -1.17 3.81
C GLU A 63 1.75 -1.53 5.29
N TRP A 64 1.86 -2.82 5.62
CA TRP A 64 1.82 -3.29 7.00
C TRP A 64 3.04 -2.77 7.79
N ILE A 65 4.24 -2.78 7.21
CA ILE A 65 5.42 -2.19 7.84
C ILE A 65 5.24 -0.69 8.08
N GLU A 66 4.80 0.06 7.07
CA GLU A 66 4.55 1.51 7.18
C GLU A 66 3.54 1.81 8.29
N HIS A 67 2.46 1.02 8.35
CA HIS A 67 1.42 1.16 9.34
C HIS A 67 1.91 0.86 10.77
N ILE A 68 2.75 -0.16 10.96
CA ILE A 68 3.35 -0.46 12.26
C ILE A 68 4.30 0.67 12.70
N GLU A 69 5.08 1.23 11.77
CA GLU A 69 5.95 2.39 12.05
C GLU A 69 5.16 3.65 12.42
N GLU A 70 4.00 3.85 11.77
CA GLU A 70 3.07 4.91 12.14
C GLU A 70 2.56 4.73 13.57
N ILE A 71 2.17 3.50 13.96
CA ILE A 71 1.78 3.19 15.34
C ILE A 71 2.92 3.52 16.31
N PHE A 72 4.17 3.15 16.00
CA PHE A 72 5.31 3.47 16.87
C PHE A 72 5.46 4.97 17.09
N ARG A 73 5.34 5.75 16.02
CA ARG A 73 5.47 7.21 16.05
C ARG A 73 4.33 7.86 16.83
N LEU A 74 3.09 7.52 16.51
CA LEU A 74 1.91 8.15 17.07
C LEU A 74 1.67 7.76 18.53
N ALA A 75 1.92 6.49 18.89
CA ALA A 75 1.80 6.01 20.27
C ALA A 75 3.10 6.19 21.09
N ARG A 76 4.16 6.74 20.49
CA ARG A 76 5.48 6.96 21.11
C ARG A 76 6.04 5.68 21.75
N ILE A 77 5.98 4.58 21.01
CA ILE A 77 6.46 3.27 21.49
C ILE A 77 7.99 3.31 21.58
N PRO A 78 8.58 3.08 22.77
CA PRO A 78 10.04 3.02 22.92
C PRO A 78 10.62 1.86 22.10
N THR A 79 11.83 2.05 21.57
CA THR A 79 12.51 1.08 20.71
C THR A 79 12.50 -0.35 21.27
N ASP A 80 12.74 -0.50 22.57
CA ASP A 80 12.78 -1.79 23.28
C ASP A 80 11.46 -2.59 23.18
N PHE A 81 10.32 -1.93 22.93
CA PHE A 81 9.00 -2.57 22.83
C PHE A 81 8.48 -2.68 21.40
N GLN A 82 9.14 -2.08 20.42
CA GLN A 82 8.64 -2.01 19.04
C GLN A 82 8.47 -3.41 18.42
N ILE A 83 9.44 -4.29 18.63
CA ILE A 83 9.41 -5.65 18.08
C ILE A 83 8.29 -6.47 18.72
N GLU A 84 8.07 -6.34 20.02
CA GLU A 84 6.96 -7.02 20.72
C GLU A 84 5.61 -6.56 20.18
N VAL A 85 5.45 -5.25 19.97
CA VAL A 85 4.23 -4.67 19.39
C VAL A 85 4.02 -5.21 17.97
N ALA A 86 5.03 -5.19 17.10
CA ALA A 86 4.91 -5.73 15.75
C ALA A 86 4.63 -7.23 15.72
N ALA A 87 5.37 -8.03 16.49
CA ALA A 87 5.19 -9.47 16.62
C ALA A 87 3.77 -9.84 17.08
N SER A 88 3.19 -9.03 17.96
CA SER A 88 1.83 -9.21 18.43
C SER A 88 0.76 -8.97 17.35
N ARG A 89 1.13 -8.45 16.17
CA ARG A 89 0.26 -8.24 14.99
C ARG A 89 0.51 -9.24 13.87
N ILE A 90 1.45 -10.15 14.06
CA ILE A 90 1.68 -11.28 13.16
C ILE A 90 0.76 -12.45 13.57
N ARG A 91 0.08 -13.04 12.58
CA ARG A 91 -0.86 -14.16 12.75
C ARG A 91 -0.55 -15.27 11.75
N ASP A 92 -1.21 -16.40 11.95
CA ASP A 92 -1.29 -17.52 11.01
C ASP A 92 0.06 -17.94 10.39
N LEU A 93 0.15 -17.95 9.05
CA LEU A 93 1.33 -18.43 8.33
C LEU A 93 2.57 -17.60 8.66
N ALA A 94 2.42 -16.29 8.82
CA ALA A 94 3.50 -15.42 9.23
C ALA A 94 3.97 -15.68 10.67
N ARG A 95 3.09 -16.17 11.55
CA ARG A 95 3.47 -16.60 12.91
C ARG A 95 4.36 -17.83 12.89
N THR A 96 4.12 -18.79 12.00
CA THR A 96 4.99 -19.96 11.84
C THR A 96 6.41 -19.57 11.42
N TRP A 97 6.55 -18.54 10.58
CA TRP A 97 7.85 -17.97 10.23
C TRP A 97 8.48 -17.14 11.36
N TYR A 98 7.66 -16.41 12.12
CA TYR A 98 8.14 -15.56 13.21
C TYR A 98 8.59 -16.38 14.43
N GLN A 99 7.97 -17.54 14.68
CA GLN A 99 8.44 -18.46 15.72
C GLN A 99 9.86 -18.93 15.37
N PRO A 100 10.84 -18.71 16.25
CA PRO A 100 12.20 -19.12 15.96
C PRO A 100 12.26 -20.65 15.89
N ASP A 101 12.92 -21.16 14.87
CA ASP A 101 13.61 -22.44 14.98
C ASP A 101 14.61 -22.24 16.13
N THR A 102 14.36 -22.89 17.28
CA THR A 102 15.07 -22.73 18.56
C THR A 102 16.56 -23.07 18.51
N ARG A 103 17.11 -23.27 17.30
CA ARG A 103 18.51 -23.59 17.01
C ARG A 103 19.37 -22.41 16.59
N VAL A 104 18.81 -21.28 16.14
CA VAL A 104 19.61 -20.18 15.54
C VAL A 104 19.52 -18.84 16.28
N GLY A 105 18.67 -18.72 17.32
CA GLY A 105 18.94 -17.89 18.50
C GLY A 105 19.51 -16.47 18.32
N VAL A 106 19.13 -15.72 17.29
CA VAL A 106 19.40 -14.27 17.28
C VAL A 106 18.08 -13.56 17.63
N PRO A 107 17.94 -13.03 18.85
CA PRO A 107 16.87 -12.10 19.15
C PRO A 107 16.97 -10.97 18.12
N ARG A 108 15.90 -10.66 17.40
CA ARG A 108 15.83 -9.41 16.66
C ARG A 108 15.89 -8.33 17.74
N GLN A 109 17.00 -7.61 17.83
CA GLN A 109 17.23 -6.62 18.88
C GLN A 109 16.70 -5.25 18.45
N THR A 110 16.65 -5.01 17.14
CA THR A 110 16.19 -3.73 16.57
C THR A 110 15.05 -3.91 15.56
N TRP A 111 14.29 -2.84 15.37
CA TRP A 111 13.23 -2.81 14.37
C TRP A 111 13.78 -2.96 12.94
N GLU A 112 14.98 -2.42 12.69
CA GLU A 112 15.70 -2.51 11.42
C GLU A 112 16.04 -3.95 11.07
N GLU A 113 16.56 -4.72 12.03
CA GLU A 113 16.80 -6.16 11.85
C GLU A 113 15.50 -6.90 11.55
N PHE A 114 14.42 -6.60 12.29
CA PHE A 114 13.12 -7.19 12.03
C PHE A 114 12.66 -6.93 10.60
N LYS A 115 12.75 -5.68 10.11
CA LYS A 115 12.42 -5.32 8.72
C LYS A 115 13.27 -6.09 7.71
N GLY A 116 14.57 -6.23 7.96
CA GLY A 116 15.47 -7.00 7.10
C GLY A 116 15.04 -8.46 6.95
N PHE A 117 14.74 -9.14 8.06
CA PHE A 117 14.23 -10.52 8.04
C PHE A 117 12.84 -10.61 7.39
N PHE A 118 11.95 -9.67 7.70
CA PHE A 118 10.60 -9.61 7.15
C PHE A 118 10.63 -9.48 5.63
N LYS A 119 11.41 -8.52 5.11
CA LYS A 119 11.59 -8.32 3.66
C LYS A 119 12.20 -9.56 3.01
N LYS A 120 13.24 -10.16 3.59
CA LYS A 120 13.83 -11.41 3.06
C LYS A 120 12.80 -12.54 2.89
N LYS A 121 11.79 -12.61 3.75
CA LYS A 121 10.76 -13.66 3.68
C LYS A 121 9.60 -13.30 2.75
N PHE A 122 9.09 -12.08 2.84
CA PHE A 122 7.83 -11.69 2.20
C PHE A 122 8.01 -10.87 0.92
N PHE A 123 9.25 -10.52 0.57
CA PHE A 123 9.61 -9.80 -0.65
C PHE A 123 10.56 -10.66 -1.52
N PRO A 124 10.10 -11.83 -1.99
CA PRO A 124 10.94 -12.65 -2.86
C PRO A 124 11.15 -11.94 -4.22
N ASP A 125 12.36 -12.09 -4.79
CA ASP A 125 12.73 -11.44 -6.06
C ASP A 125 11.75 -11.70 -7.20
N SER A 126 11.10 -12.87 -7.22
CA SER A 126 10.09 -13.20 -8.24
C SER A 126 8.88 -12.28 -8.17
N ALA A 127 8.43 -11.93 -6.96
CA ALA A 127 7.29 -11.04 -6.76
C ALA A 127 7.71 -9.57 -6.93
N LEU A 128 8.95 -9.19 -6.57
CA LEU A 128 9.49 -7.86 -6.90
C LEU A 128 9.55 -7.66 -8.42
N ARG A 129 10.09 -8.63 -9.17
CA ARG A 129 10.07 -8.60 -10.65
C ARG A 129 8.67 -8.54 -11.24
N ALA A 130 7.69 -9.18 -10.59
CA ALA A 130 6.30 -9.09 -11.02
C ALA A 130 5.71 -7.68 -10.82
N LEU A 131 6.11 -6.97 -9.75
CA LEU A 131 5.75 -5.57 -9.54
C LEU A 131 6.47 -4.64 -10.51
N GLU A 132 7.75 -4.88 -10.80
CA GLU A 132 8.49 -4.15 -11.84
C GLU A 132 7.81 -4.30 -13.21
N SER A 133 7.43 -5.52 -13.59
CA SER A 133 6.72 -5.77 -14.84
C SER A 133 5.34 -5.10 -14.88
N GLN A 134 4.62 -5.07 -13.74
CA GLN A 134 3.37 -4.30 -13.62
C GLN A 134 3.64 -2.80 -13.78
N PHE A 135 4.68 -2.27 -13.15
CA PHE A 135 5.09 -0.88 -13.31
C PHE A 135 5.47 -0.57 -14.77
N GLU A 136 6.16 -1.45 -15.46
CA GLU A 136 6.56 -1.28 -16.87
C GLU A 136 5.40 -1.33 -17.85
N SER A 137 4.32 -2.06 -17.51
CA SER A 137 3.12 -2.21 -18.32
C SER A 137 1.97 -1.28 -17.92
N LEU A 138 2.07 -0.58 -16.79
CA LEU A 138 1.05 0.34 -16.29
C LEU A 138 0.72 1.46 -17.30
N VAL A 139 -0.55 1.55 -17.67
CA VAL A 139 -1.08 2.64 -18.51
C VAL A 139 -2.29 3.25 -17.81
N GLN A 140 -2.57 4.52 -18.10
CA GLN A 140 -3.73 5.23 -17.55
C GLN A 140 -5.05 4.54 -17.92
N GLY A 141 -5.17 3.97 -19.12
CA GLY A 141 -6.38 3.23 -19.51
C GLY A 141 -7.64 4.10 -19.42
N SER A 142 -8.61 3.70 -18.59
CA SER A 142 -9.88 4.40 -18.39
C SER A 142 -9.99 5.14 -17.04
N ILE A 143 -8.93 5.12 -16.23
CA ILE A 143 -8.91 5.81 -14.93
C ILE A 143 -8.42 7.25 -15.10
N SER A 144 -8.72 8.09 -14.12
CA SER A 144 -8.26 9.48 -14.12
C SER A 144 -6.73 9.58 -14.05
N VAL A 145 -6.17 10.71 -14.49
CA VAL A 145 -4.73 10.99 -14.33
C VAL A 145 -4.32 10.91 -12.86
N LYS A 146 -5.19 11.36 -11.95
CA LYS A 146 -4.93 11.31 -10.51
C LYS A 146 -4.82 9.87 -9.98
N GLU A 147 -5.75 9.00 -10.37
CA GLU A 147 -5.71 7.59 -9.98
C GLU A 147 -4.48 6.89 -10.60
N TYR A 148 -4.20 7.16 -11.87
CA TYR A 148 -3.03 6.63 -12.55
C TYR A 148 -1.72 7.08 -11.87
N ALA A 149 -1.61 8.35 -11.46
CA ALA A 149 -0.47 8.85 -10.71
C ALA A 149 -0.31 8.17 -9.34
N GLY A 150 -1.41 7.86 -8.67
CA GLY A 150 -1.42 7.08 -7.44
C GLY A 150 -0.83 5.68 -7.63
N GLU A 151 -1.36 4.92 -8.60
CA GLU A 151 -0.86 3.58 -8.93
C GLU A 151 0.59 3.60 -9.41
N PHE A 152 0.95 4.61 -10.21
CA PHE A 152 2.32 4.79 -10.71
C PHE A 152 3.31 5.03 -9.58
N GLY A 153 2.98 5.90 -8.62
CA GLY A 153 3.81 6.12 -7.43
C GLY A 153 3.88 4.88 -6.54
N HIS A 154 2.74 4.18 -6.37
CA HIS A 154 2.64 3.00 -5.52
C HIS A 154 3.46 1.81 -6.05
N LEU A 155 3.50 1.60 -7.36
CA LEU A 155 4.34 0.55 -7.96
C LEU A 155 5.80 1.01 -8.10
N GLY A 156 6.03 2.29 -8.40
CA GLY A 156 7.37 2.85 -8.61
C GLY A 156 8.31 2.74 -7.41
N ARG A 157 7.78 2.65 -6.17
CA ARG A 157 8.61 2.46 -4.96
C ARG A 157 9.36 1.12 -4.91
N PHE A 158 8.95 0.14 -5.71
CA PHE A 158 9.59 -1.17 -5.80
C PHE A 158 10.56 -1.30 -6.99
N VAL A 159 10.73 -0.24 -7.79
CA VAL A 159 11.61 -0.25 -8.96
C VAL A 159 12.94 0.39 -8.58
N GLU A 160 14.00 -0.42 -8.54
CA GLU A 160 15.33 0.07 -8.21
C GLU A 160 15.96 0.86 -9.36
N GLY A 161 16.72 1.91 -9.04
CA GLY A 161 17.52 2.66 -10.03
C GLY A 161 16.72 3.53 -11.01
N LEU A 162 15.43 3.76 -10.79
CA LEU A 162 14.61 4.61 -11.64
C LEU A 162 15.01 6.08 -11.48
N SER A 163 15.69 6.66 -12.48
CA SER A 163 16.03 8.08 -12.48
C SER A 163 14.78 8.95 -12.63
N GLU A 164 14.80 10.18 -12.11
CA GLU A 164 13.67 11.11 -12.23
C GLU A 164 13.29 11.38 -13.70
N ALA A 165 14.28 11.45 -14.61
CA ALA A 165 14.03 11.55 -16.05
C ALA A 165 13.35 10.29 -16.61
N ALA A 166 13.82 9.10 -16.24
CA ALA A 166 13.20 7.84 -16.69
C ALA A 166 11.77 7.69 -16.14
N LYS A 167 11.55 8.09 -14.88
CA LYS A 167 10.24 8.14 -14.23
C LYS A 167 9.27 9.07 -14.96
N ALA A 168 9.70 10.29 -15.27
CA ALA A 168 8.91 11.27 -16.00
C ALA A 168 8.51 10.76 -17.40
N GLN A 169 9.48 10.25 -18.17
CA GLN A 169 9.23 9.70 -19.50
C GLN A 169 8.33 8.46 -19.45
N ARG A 170 8.52 7.59 -18.46
CA ARG A 170 7.68 6.41 -18.27
C ARG A 170 6.24 6.78 -17.92
N PHE A 171 6.03 7.78 -17.07
CA PHE A 171 4.69 8.29 -16.73
C PHE A 171 3.99 8.83 -17.98
N LEU A 172 4.65 9.74 -18.72
CA LEU A 172 4.17 10.32 -19.97
C LEU A 172 3.84 9.26 -21.02
N LYS A 173 4.64 8.19 -21.11
CA LYS A 173 4.42 7.08 -22.04
C LYS A 173 3.10 6.36 -21.77
N GLY A 174 2.70 6.21 -20.51
CA GLY A 174 1.50 5.48 -20.10
C GLY A 174 0.21 6.30 -20.10
N LEU A 175 0.27 7.63 -20.26
CA LEU A 175 -0.91 8.47 -20.40
C LEU A 175 -1.72 8.13 -21.67
N VAL A 176 -3.04 8.29 -21.60
CA VAL A 176 -3.91 8.13 -22.79
C VAL A 176 -3.55 9.16 -23.85
N LYS A 177 -3.78 8.82 -25.13
CA LYS A 177 -3.33 9.62 -26.26
C LYS A 177 -3.82 11.08 -26.20
N GLU A 178 -5.08 11.26 -25.79
CA GLU A 178 -5.75 12.55 -25.71
C GLU A 178 -5.07 13.46 -24.68
N VAL A 179 -4.90 12.97 -23.45
CA VAL A 179 -4.21 13.69 -22.37
C VAL A 179 -2.74 13.91 -22.71
N LYS A 180 -2.06 12.87 -23.20
CA LYS A 180 -0.64 12.91 -23.59
C LYS A 180 -0.37 13.97 -24.65
N SER A 181 -1.26 14.13 -25.64
CA SER A 181 -1.09 15.10 -26.72
C SER A 181 -1.16 16.56 -26.26
N LEU A 182 -1.86 16.83 -25.16
CA LEU A 182 -2.02 18.15 -24.57
C LEU A 182 -1.01 18.41 -23.43
N THR A 183 -0.40 17.35 -22.91
CA THR A 183 0.67 17.44 -21.93
C THR A 183 1.94 17.93 -22.62
N LYS A 184 2.41 19.13 -22.28
CA LYS A 184 3.67 19.67 -22.79
C LYS A 184 4.84 18.90 -22.15
N GLY A 185 5.29 17.83 -22.81
CA GLY A 185 6.44 17.03 -22.39
C GLY A 185 7.66 17.35 -23.24
N ASN A 186 8.61 18.08 -22.68
CA ASN A 186 9.96 18.23 -23.25
C ASN A 186 10.79 17.00 -22.83
N MET A 187 11.93 16.71 -23.48
CA MET A 187 12.79 15.60 -23.04
C MET A 187 13.30 15.76 -21.59
N ASP A 188 13.41 17.00 -21.12
CA ASP A 188 13.95 17.35 -19.80
C ASP A 188 12.88 17.61 -18.73
N ALA A 189 11.60 17.42 -19.03
CA ALA A 189 10.52 17.67 -18.08
C ALA A 189 10.60 16.70 -16.89
N THR A 190 10.42 17.25 -15.69
CA THR A 190 10.34 16.49 -14.44
C THR A 190 9.02 15.73 -14.33
N PHE A 191 8.98 14.71 -13.45
CA PHE A 191 7.75 13.98 -13.19
C PHE A 191 6.61 14.90 -12.72
N GLU A 192 6.92 15.88 -11.87
CA GLU A 192 5.93 16.83 -11.33
C GLU A 192 5.36 17.76 -12.41
N GLU A 193 6.20 18.25 -13.33
CA GLU A 193 5.76 19.08 -14.45
C GLU A 193 4.84 18.31 -15.39
N ILE A 194 5.20 17.06 -15.71
CA ILE A 194 4.37 16.19 -16.55
C ILE A 194 3.04 15.86 -15.86
N LEU A 195 3.07 15.53 -14.56
CA LEU A 195 1.85 15.26 -13.79
C LEU A 195 0.92 16.47 -13.77
N THR A 196 1.47 17.66 -13.50
CA THR A 196 0.71 18.92 -13.50
C THR A 196 0.10 19.19 -14.88
N GLY A 197 0.88 19.04 -15.94
CA GLY A 197 0.41 19.20 -17.31
C GLY A 197 -0.69 18.21 -17.69
N ALA A 198 -0.56 16.95 -17.26
CA ALA A 198 -1.55 15.90 -17.52
C ALA A 198 -2.88 16.15 -16.79
N LEU A 199 -2.84 16.62 -15.54
CA LEU A 199 -4.04 16.97 -14.78
C LEU A 199 -4.80 18.13 -15.45
N LEU A 200 -4.09 19.18 -15.86
CA LEU A 200 -4.70 20.31 -16.58
C LEU A 200 -5.27 19.89 -17.95
N ALA A 201 -4.60 18.98 -18.64
CA ALA A 201 -5.06 18.43 -19.91
C ALA A 201 -6.35 17.60 -19.76
N GLU A 202 -6.44 16.77 -18.72
CA GLU A 202 -7.65 15.98 -18.42
C GLU A 202 -8.84 16.90 -18.11
N ASP A 203 -8.64 17.92 -17.28
CA ASP A 203 -9.68 18.91 -16.95
C ASP A 203 -10.17 19.68 -18.20
N ASP A 204 -9.27 20.15 -19.07
CA ASP A 204 -9.66 20.85 -20.30
C ASP A 204 -10.43 19.94 -21.27
N LEU A 205 -10.03 18.66 -21.39
CA LEU A 205 -10.78 17.68 -22.18
C LEU A 205 -12.19 17.46 -21.62
N GLU A 206 -12.33 17.34 -20.31
CA GLU A 206 -13.64 17.19 -19.67
C GLU A 206 -14.53 18.44 -19.93
N LEU A 207 -13.97 19.64 -19.83
CA LEU A 207 -14.67 20.89 -20.15
C LEU A 207 -15.08 20.98 -21.63
N ARG A 208 -14.25 20.51 -22.57
CA ARG A 208 -14.59 20.46 -24.00
C ARG A 208 -15.73 19.48 -24.26
N LEU A 209 -15.72 18.32 -23.61
CA LEU A 209 -16.80 17.32 -23.71
C LEU A 209 -18.13 17.84 -23.16
N LYS A 210 -18.11 18.59 -22.06
CA LYS A 210 -19.30 19.23 -21.48
C LYS A 210 -19.88 20.29 -22.43
N ARG A 211 -19.03 21.18 -22.98
CA ARG A 211 -19.44 22.20 -23.97
C ARG A 211 -19.95 21.60 -25.29
N GLY A 212 -19.40 20.46 -25.72
CA GLY A 212 -19.87 19.74 -26.91
C GLY A 212 -21.20 19.01 -26.72
N ARG A 213 -21.75 18.97 -25.49
CA ARG A 213 -23.01 18.29 -25.15
C ARG A 213 -24.18 19.26 -24.94
N ASP A 214 -23.93 20.56 -24.97
CA ASP A 214 -25.01 21.55 -24.96
C ASP A 214 -25.87 21.37 -26.22
N PRO A 215 -27.21 21.22 -26.09
CA PRO A 215 -28.07 21.14 -27.26
C PRO A 215 -28.07 22.51 -27.93
N VAL A 216 -27.26 22.66 -28.98
CA VAL A 216 -27.45 23.74 -29.95
C VAL A 216 -28.84 23.55 -30.55
N GLY A 217 -29.76 24.39 -30.10
CA GLY A 217 -31.09 24.48 -30.68
C GLY A 217 -31.00 24.86 -32.16
N GLY A 218 -31.44 23.92 -33.00
CA GLY A 218 -32.16 24.21 -34.25
C GLY A 218 -31.33 24.43 -35.52
N SER A 219 -31.08 23.36 -36.27
CA SER A 219 -31.85 23.10 -37.52
C SER A 219 -31.46 21.75 -38.14
N SER A 220 -32.50 21.06 -38.60
CA SER A 220 -32.55 19.72 -39.17
C SER A 220 -31.67 19.49 -40.42
N SER A 221 -31.05 18.31 -40.51
CA SER A 221 -31.31 17.38 -41.61
C SER A 221 -30.64 16.02 -41.34
N GLY A 222 -31.34 14.96 -41.72
CA GLY A 222 -31.09 13.60 -41.26
C GLY A 222 -29.82 12.94 -41.78
N GLY A 223 -29.29 12.06 -40.94
CA GLY A 223 -28.32 11.04 -41.30
C GLY A 223 -28.33 9.96 -40.24
N GLN A 224 -29.03 8.85 -40.51
CA GLN A 224 -28.90 7.65 -39.69
C GLN A 224 -27.47 7.12 -39.84
N THR A 225 -26.63 7.33 -38.82
CA THR A 225 -25.42 6.53 -38.64
C THR A 225 -25.58 5.67 -37.39
N LYS A 226 -25.58 4.36 -37.65
CA LYS A 226 -25.75 3.31 -36.65
C LYS A 226 -24.69 3.46 -35.56
N ARG A 227 -25.14 3.59 -34.31
CA ARG A 227 -24.30 3.54 -33.11
C ARG A 227 -23.62 2.17 -33.04
N PRO A 228 -22.29 2.05 -32.91
CA PRO A 228 -21.68 0.81 -32.48
C PRO A 228 -22.02 0.61 -30.99
N HIS A 229 -22.71 -0.49 -30.71
CA HIS A 229 -22.96 -0.96 -29.36
C HIS A 229 -21.64 -1.47 -28.76
N PHE A 230 -21.00 -0.67 -27.90
CA PHE A 230 -19.89 -1.13 -27.09
C PHE A 230 -20.42 -1.61 -25.74
N GLN A 231 -20.57 -2.92 -25.65
CA GLN A 231 -20.90 -3.63 -24.44
C GLN A 231 -19.77 -3.43 -23.41
N HIS A 232 -20.14 -2.98 -22.22
CA HIS A 232 -19.26 -3.00 -21.05
C HIS A 232 -18.84 -4.44 -20.80
N GLN A 233 -17.59 -4.77 -21.12
CA GLN A 233 -16.98 -5.98 -20.60
C GLN A 233 -16.35 -5.61 -19.26
N GLN A 234 -17.07 -5.90 -18.18
CA GLN A 234 -16.52 -5.94 -16.83
C GLN A 234 -15.23 -6.75 -16.88
N LEU A 235 -14.13 -6.16 -16.40
CA LEU A 235 -12.93 -6.90 -16.06
C LEU A 235 -13.36 -7.96 -15.04
N ARG A 236 -13.46 -9.22 -15.51
CA ARG A 236 -13.64 -10.37 -14.64
C ARG A 236 -12.46 -10.38 -13.67
N GLN A 237 -12.75 -10.25 -12.39
CA GLN A 237 -11.87 -10.73 -11.34
C GLN A 237 -11.54 -12.19 -11.65
N PHE A 238 -10.27 -12.47 -11.98
CA PHE A 238 -9.78 -13.83 -12.00
C PHE A 238 -9.72 -14.30 -10.55
N GLN A 239 -10.75 -15.01 -10.11
CA GLN A 239 -10.64 -15.90 -8.96
C GLN A 239 -9.65 -17.01 -9.31
N PRO A 240 -8.67 -17.31 -8.43
CA PRO A 240 -7.86 -18.51 -8.59
C PRO A 240 -8.77 -19.74 -8.50
N GLN A 241 -8.72 -20.58 -9.55
CA GLN A 241 -9.42 -21.87 -9.56
C GLN A 241 -8.81 -22.77 -8.47
N PRO A 242 -9.62 -23.49 -7.68
CA PRO A 242 -9.10 -24.53 -6.81
C PRO A 242 -8.46 -25.62 -7.69
N ILE A 243 -7.26 -26.06 -7.28
CA ILE A 243 -6.53 -27.16 -7.90
C ILE A 243 -7.43 -28.41 -7.86
N GLN A 244 -8.02 -28.76 -9.00
CA GLN A 244 -8.63 -30.08 -9.17
C GLN A 244 -7.49 -31.10 -9.14
N GLN A 245 -7.45 -31.87 -8.05
CA GLN A 245 -6.67 -33.09 -7.98
C GLN A 245 -7.14 -33.99 -9.14
N ARG A 246 -6.23 -34.29 -10.06
CA ARG A 246 -6.47 -35.31 -11.09
C ARG A 246 -6.83 -36.62 -10.39
N PRO A 247 -7.86 -37.36 -10.84
CA PRO A 247 -8.07 -38.72 -10.36
C PRO A 247 -6.83 -39.54 -10.69
N VAL A 248 -6.26 -40.17 -9.66
CA VAL A 248 -5.21 -41.17 -9.81
C VAL A 248 -5.77 -42.27 -10.71
N HIS A 249 -5.12 -42.49 -11.85
CA HIS A 249 -5.43 -43.63 -12.70
C HIS A 249 -5.41 -44.90 -11.85
N GLN A 250 -6.57 -45.55 -11.81
CA GLN A 250 -6.78 -46.86 -11.26
C GLN A 250 -5.76 -47.81 -11.90
N GLN A 251 -4.89 -48.37 -11.06
CA GLN A 251 -3.96 -49.44 -11.41
C GLN A 251 -4.71 -50.51 -12.21
N GLN A 252 -4.30 -50.72 -13.45
CA GLN A 252 -4.61 -51.95 -14.17
C GLN A 252 -3.90 -53.08 -13.43
N GLN A 253 -4.69 -53.99 -12.85
CA GLN A 253 -4.18 -55.26 -12.37
C GLN A 253 -3.64 -56.08 -13.55
N PRO A 254 -2.50 -56.76 -13.40
CA PRO A 254 -1.99 -57.64 -14.45
C PRO A 254 -2.95 -58.82 -14.65
N ARG A 255 -3.39 -59.02 -15.89
CA ARG A 255 -4.04 -60.26 -16.31
C ARG A 255 -3.07 -61.41 -16.09
N GLN A 256 -3.43 -62.36 -15.24
CA GLN A 256 -2.76 -63.65 -15.22
C GLN A 256 -3.15 -64.41 -16.48
N HIS A 257 -2.16 -64.75 -17.30
CA HIS A 257 -2.30 -65.78 -18.32
C HIS A 257 -2.04 -67.13 -17.67
N GLN A 258 -3.07 -67.98 -17.75
CA GLN A 258 -2.96 -69.42 -17.70
C GLN A 258 -2.95 -69.93 -19.14
#